data_AF-C6H8B9-F1
#
_entry.id   AF-C6H8B9-F1
#
_cell.length_a   1.000
_cell.length_b   1.000
_cell.length_c   1.000
_cell.angle_alpha   90.00
_cell.angle_beta   90.00
_cell.angle_gamma   90.00
#
_symmetry.space_group_name_H-M   'P 1'
#
loop_
_entity.id
_entity.type
_entity.pdbx_description
1 polymer ?
#
loop_
_entity_poly.entity_id
_entity_poly.type
_entity_poly.pdbx_seq_one_letter_code
_entity_poly.pdbx_strand_id
1 'polypeptide(L)'
;MDQVISNIMEEFAQLYGIHPDAILRAQRAHAIDPEVHMAENWAVGGLADIHALGEPEIVQGIQELHSLEWKYCQSPQFTFSTHPTDEDPRLRPPFPQYLPSSTRVFLRVKSGAIISSQISTSANPEQADVQSERTGQILANRKLHEISDWSGVLAGSGAFDSQDEIQNVSSWLASKLGR
;
A
#
# COMPACT_ATOMS: atom_id res chain seq x y z
N MET A 1 19.22 -9.58 41.89
CA MET A 1 18.01 -9.26 41.10
C MET A 1 17.17 -10.52 40.96
N ASP A 2 17.81 -11.64 40.65
CA ASP A 2 17.22 -12.97 40.45
C ASP A 2 16.39 -13.46 41.65
N GLN A 3 16.88 -13.33 42.90
CA GLN A 3 16.11 -13.73 44.08
C GLN A 3 14.80 -12.95 44.25
N VAL A 4 14.80 -11.67 43.89
CA VAL A 4 13.60 -10.83 43.98
C VAL A 4 12.59 -11.24 42.91
N ILE A 5 13.05 -11.54 41.69
CA ILE A 5 12.21 -12.02 40.59
C ILE A 5 11.61 -13.38 40.92
N SER A 6 12.39 -14.32 41.48
CA SER A 6 11.88 -15.63 41.91
C SER A 6 10.81 -15.51 42.99
N ASN A 7 11.02 -14.68 44.01
CA ASN A 7 10.02 -14.45 45.06
C ASN A 7 8.72 -13.83 44.48
N ILE A 8 8.84 -12.89 43.53
CA ILE A 8 7.68 -12.32 42.85
C ILE A 8 6.92 -13.41 42.06
N MET A 9 7.62 -14.26 41.32
CA MET A 9 7.00 -15.34 40.55
C MET A 9 6.24 -16.34 41.45
N GLU A 10 6.80 -16.66 42.62
CA GLU A 10 6.16 -17.57 43.59
C GLU A 10 4.88 -16.98 44.17
N GLU A 11 4.89 -15.71 44.60
CA GLU A 11 3.71 -15.02 45.12
C GLU A 11 2.57 -14.93 44.08
N PHE A 12 2.91 -14.59 42.84
CA PHE A 12 1.93 -14.56 41.74
C PHE A 12 1.36 -15.94 41.46
N ALA A 13 2.20 -16.98 41.41
CA ALA A 13 1.72 -18.33 41.16
C ALA A 13 0.79 -18.83 42.27
N GLN A 14 1.10 -18.50 43.53
CA GLN A 14 0.23 -18.82 44.66
C GLN A 14 -1.11 -18.06 44.58
N LEU A 15 -1.09 -16.78 44.23
CA LEU A 15 -2.30 -15.96 44.11
C LEU A 15 -3.26 -16.47 43.03
N TYR A 16 -2.71 -16.93 41.89
CA TYR A 16 -3.50 -17.39 40.75
C TYR A 16 -3.68 -18.92 40.68
N GLY A 17 -3.20 -19.67 41.69
CA GLY A 17 -3.31 -21.13 41.71
C GLY A 17 -2.56 -21.82 40.56
N ILE A 18 -1.47 -21.23 40.09
CA ILE A 18 -0.67 -21.75 38.98
C ILE A 18 0.14 -22.98 39.45
N HIS A 19 0.28 -23.97 38.58
CA HIS A 19 0.97 -25.22 38.90
C HIS A 19 2.47 -24.97 39.20
N PRO A 20 3.07 -25.64 40.22
CA PRO A 20 4.48 -25.46 40.59
C PRO A 20 5.49 -25.67 39.45
N ASP A 21 5.20 -26.61 38.55
CA ASP A 21 6.03 -26.84 37.35
C ASP A 21 6.15 -25.62 36.42
N ALA A 22 5.15 -24.74 36.40
CA ALA A 22 5.19 -23.51 35.61
C ALA A 22 6.26 -22.56 36.17
N ILE A 23 6.34 -22.44 37.50
CA ILE A 23 7.29 -21.59 38.21
C ILE A 23 8.71 -22.09 37.96
N LEU A 24 8.93 -23.39 38.11
CA LEU A 24 10.24 -24.02 37.94
C LEU A 24 10.76 -23.84 36.50
N ARG A 25 9.87 -23.92 35.52
CA ARG A 25 10.20 -23.65 34.11
C ARG A 25 10.41 -22.16 33.83
N ALA A 26 9.64 -21.26 34.45
CA ALA A 26 9.82 -19.81 34.34
C ALA A 26 11.22 -19.38 34.83
N GLN A 27 11.60 -19.88 36.00
CA GLN A 27 12.90 -19.60 36.63
C GLN A 27 14.06 -20.14 35.79
N ARG A 28 13.85 -21.25 35.05
CA ARG A 28 14.85 -21.81 34.12
C ARG A 28 14.91 -21.09 32.77
N ALA A 29 13.78 -20.69 32.20
CA ALA A 29 13.70 -19.95 30.94
C ALA A 29 14.36 -18.56 31.04
N HIS A 30 14.48 -18.00 32.25
CA HIS A 30 15.26 -16.79 32.49
C HIS A 30 16.78 -16.97 32.25
N ALA A 31 17.27 -18.23 32.19
CA ALA A 31 18.70 -18.56 32.10
C ALA A 31 19.14 -19.18 30.76
N ILE A 32 18.21 -19.69 29.92
CA ILE A 32 18.49 -20.42 28.66
C ILE A 32 17.48 -19.99 27.58
N ASP A 33 17.88 -20.06 26.30
CA ASP A 33 17.08 -19.75 25.09
C ASP A 33 15.60 -20.18 25.27
N PRO A 34 14.64 -19.27 25.09
CA PRO A 34 13.32 -19.47 25.66
C PRO A 34 12.47 -20.45 24.82
N GLU A 35 12.35 -21.68 25.30
CA GLU A 35 11.33 -22.61 24.83
C GLU A 35 9.97 -22.32 25.48
N VAL A 36 8.90 -22.44 24.71
CA VAL A 36 7.52 -22.32 25.21
C VAL A 36 7.06 -23.68 25.74
N HIS A 37 6.66 -23.74 27.01
CA HIS A 37 6.07 -24.90 27.64
C HIS A 37 4.62 -24.61 28.02
N MET A 38 3.72 -25.55 27.76
CA MET A 38 2.30 -25.41 28.07
C MET A 38 1.76 -26.68 28.73
N ALA A 39 0.78 -26.49 29.61
CA ALA A 39 -0.08 -27.53 30.18
C ALA A 39 -1.55 -27.09 30.07
N GLU A 40 -2.48 -27.88 30.63
CA GLU A 40 -3.92 -27.62 30.51
C GLU A 40 -4.37 -26.23 30.99
N ASN A 41 -3.67 -25.63 31.97
CA ASN A 41 -4.06 -24.36 32.59
C ASN A 41 -2.92 -23.35 32.77
N TRP A 42 -1.74 -23.58 32.21
CA TRP A 42 -0.63 -22.62 32.26
C TRP A 42 0.29 -22.74 31.05
N ALA A 43 0.94 -21.62 30.71
CA ALA A 43 1.99 -21.55 29.71
C ALA A 43 3.15 -20.71 30.25
N VAL A 44 4.39 -21.07 29.92
CA VAL A 44 5.59 -20.33 30.32
C VAL A 44 6.67 -20.46 29.25
N GLY A 45 7.35 -19.36 28.96
CA GLY A 45 8.40 -19.31 27.96
C GLY A 45 8.52 -17.90 27.39
N GLY A 46 9.49 -17.71 26.52
CA GLY A 46 9.69 -16.47 25.76
C GLY A 46 9.35 -16.72 24.30
N LEU A 47 8.68 -15.75 23.69
CA LEU A 47 8.36 -15.78 22.26
C LEU A 47 9.35 -14.89 21.52
N ALA A 48 10.14 -15.51 20.63
CA ALA A 48 10.89 -14.82 19.58
C ALA A 48 10.12 -14.81 18.24
N ASP A 49 10.48 -13.91 17.33
CA ASP A 49 9.87 -13.76 16.00
C ASP A 49 9.81 -15.07 15.19
N ILE A 50 10.75 -15.98 15.40
CA ILE A 50 10.77 -17.29 14.74
C ILE A 50 9.54 -18.14 15.05
N HIS A 51 8.95 -17.99 16.25
CA HIS A 51 7.75 -18.73 16.64
C HIS A 51 6.52 -18.18 15.92
N ALA A 52 6.51 -16.88 15.60
CA ALA A 52 5.45 -16.26 14.83
C ALA A 52 5.37 -16.82 13.40
N LEU A 53 6.50 -17.28 12.84
CA LEU A 53 6.53 -17.98 11.55
C LEU A 53 5.99 -19.42 11.61
N GLY A 54 5.83 -19.98 12.82
CA GLY A 54 5.20 -21.27 13.04
C GLY A 54 3.66 -21.21 13.05
N GLU A 55 3.09 -20.02 13.24
CA GLU A 55 1.64 -19.81 13.29
C GLU A 55 1.07 -19.44 11.91
N PRO A 56 0.21 -20.29 11.30
CA PRO A 56 -0.28 -20.07 9.94
C PRO A 56 -1.00 -18.73 9.74
N GLU A 57 -1.78 -18.30 10.73
CA GLU A 57 -2.53 -17.03 10.67
C GLU A 57 -1.60 -15.82 10.65
N ILE A 58 -0.49 -15.87 11.40
CA ILE A 58 0.50 -14.78 11.41
C ILE A 58 1.25 -14.74 10.08
N VAL A 59 1.67 -15.90 9.57
CA VAL A 59 2.32 -15.99 8.24
C VAL A 59 1.40 -15.45 7.15
N GLN A 60 0.11 -15.81 7.17
CA GLN A 60 -0.88 -15.28 6.24
C GLN A 60 -1.00 -13.76 6.36
N GLY A 61 -1.08 -13.23 7.58
CA GLY A 61 -1.11 -11.78 7.81
C GLY A 61 0.13 -11.08 7.26
N ILE A 62 1.33 -11.61 7.49
CA ILE A 62 2.58 -11.06 6.95
C ILE A 62 2.57 -11.06 5.41
N GLN A 63 2.13 -12.17 4.80
CA GLN A 63 2.00 -12.27 3.35
C GLN A 63 1.03 -11.23 2.79
N GLU A 64 -0.12 -11.05 3.44
CA GLU A 64 -1.10 -10.02 3.09
C GLU A 64 -0.49 -8.62 3.19
N LEU A 65 0.15 -8.28 4.31
CA LEU A 65 0.81 -6.98 4.52
C LEU A 65 1.88 -6.68 3.45
N HIS A 66 2.52 -7.73 2.93
CA HIS A 66 3.53 -7.61 1.87
C HIS A 66 2.95 -7.55 0.45
N SER A 67 1.68 -7.91 0.26
CA SER A 67 1.01 -7.90 -1.04
C SER A 67 0.90 -6.48 -1.62
N LEU A 68 0.88 -6.38 -2.96
CA LEU A 68 0.63 -5.10 -3.64
C LEU A 68 -0.78 -4.58 -3.38
N GLU A 69 -1.74 -5.51 -3.27
CA GLU A 69 -3.13 -5.19 -2.95
C GLU A 69 -3.22 -4.48 -1.59
N TRP A 70 -2.61 -5.03 -0.54
CA TRP A 70 -2.57 -4.34 0.75
C TRP A 70 -1.84 -2.99 0.69
N LYS A 71 -0.70 -2.93 -0.01
CA LYS A 71 0.09 -1.70 -0.07
C LYS A 71 -0.60 -0.55 -0.80
N TYR A 72 -1.36 -0.84 -1.86
CA TYR A 72 -1.86 0.19 -2.79
C TYR A 72 -3.39 0.29 -2.86
N CYS A 73 -4.14 -0.73 -2.45
CA CYS A 73 -5.61 -0.71 -2.48
C CYS A 73 -6.25 -0.27 -1.15
N GLN A 74 -5.44 -0.05 -0.10
CA GLN A 74 -5.92 0.51 1.18
C GLN A 74 -6.07 2.04 1.13
N SER A 75 -5.61 2.70 0.07
CA SER A 75 -5.79 4.15 -0.10
C SER A 75 -7.28 4.50 -0.25
N PRO A 76 -7.80 5.44 0.56
CA PRO A 76 -9.13 6.02 0.34
C PRO A 76 -9.26 6.63 -1.06
N GLN A 77 -10.48 7.00 -1.42
CA GLN A 77 -10.68 7.70 -2.69
C GLN A 77 -9.87 9.02 -2.72
N PHE A 78 -9.13 9.24 -3.79
CA PHE A 78 -8.42 10.49 -4.02
C PHE A 78 -8.54 10.95 -5.48
N THR A 79 -8.26 12.22 -5.70
CA THR A 79 -8.24 12.84 -7.02
C THR A 79 -6.84 13.42 -7.28
N PHE A 80 -6.25 13.06 -8.40
CA PHE A 80 -5.07 13.70 -8.96
C PHE A 80 -5.51 14.57 -10.13
N SER A 81 -5.24 15.89 -10.08
CA SER A 81 -5.61 16.81 -11.15
C SER A 81 -4.55 17.88 -11.39
N THR A 82 -4.26 18.15 -12.65
CA THR A 82 -3.33 19.20 -13.10
C THR A 82 -4.01 20.53 -13.40
N HIS A 83 -5.33 20.62 -13.20
CA HIS A 83 -6.08 21.85 -13.36
C HIS A 83 -7.07 22.04 -12.20
N PRO A 84 -7.52 23.28 -11.95
CA PRO A 84 -8.61 23.53 -11.00
C PRO A 84 -9.87 22.76 -11.39
N THR A 85 -10.60 22.28 -10.40
CA THR A 85 -11.91 21.63 -10.54
C THR A 85 -12.92 22.31 -9.63
N ASP A 86 -14.22 22.06 -9.83
CA ASP A 86 -15.26 22.62 -8.96
C ASP A 86 -15.05 22.23 -7.48
N GLU A 87 -14.57 20.99 -7.23
CA GLU A 87 -14.24 20.50 -5.89
C GLU A 87 -12.93 21.08 -5.33
N ASP A 88 -12.03 21.59 -6.18
CA ASP A 88 -10.73 22.12 -5.79
C ASP A 88 -10.28 23.24 -6.75
N PRO A 89 -10.62 24.51 -6.44
CA PRO A 89 -10.35 25.64 -7.32
C PRO A 89 -8.89 26.12 -7.27
N ARG A 90 -8.01 25.46 -6.50
CA ARG A 90 -6.62 25.89 -6.34
C ARG A 90 -5.84 25.78 -7.65
N LEU A 91 -5.12 26.84 -7.99
CA LEU A 91 -4.23 26.87 -9.15
C LEU A 91 -3.12 25.82 -9.03
N ARG A 92 -2.76 25.22 -10.16
CA ARG A 92 -1.70 24.22 -10.24
C ARG A 92 -0.40 24.82 -10.78
N PRO A 93 0.77 24.28 -10.38
CA PRO A 93 2.04 24.66 -10.98
C PRO A 93 2.03 24.43 -12.50
N PRO A 94 2.76 25.24 -13.27
CA PRO A 94 2.89 25.05 -14.71
C PRO A 94 3.64 23.74 -15.02
N PHE A 95 3.38 23.20 -16.20
CA PHE A 95 4.08 22.02 -16.70
C PHE A 95 5.53 22.35 -17.13
N PRO A 96 6.41 21.33 -17.18
CA PRO A 96 7.70 21.43 -17.85
C PRO A 96 7.55 21.86 -19.32
N GLN A 97 8.58 22.51 -19.87
CA GLN A 97 8.55 23.09 -21.23
C GLN A 97 8.29 22.07 -22.35
N TYR A 98 8.59 20.79 -22.14
CA TYR A 98 8.37 19.73 -23.13
C TYR A 98 6.90 19.26 -23.19
N LEU A 99 6.04 19.70 -22.28
CA LEU A 99 4.60 19.42 -22.31
C LEU A 99 3.81 20.67 -22.73
N PRO A 100 2.77 20.52 -23.58
CA PRO A 100 1.87 21.62 -23.89
C PRO A 100 1.22 22.19 -22.62
N SER A 101 1.08 23.51 -22.54
CA SER A 101 0.36 24.17 -21.42
C SER A 101 -1.13 23.82 -21.38
N SER A 102 -1.69 23.34 -22.50
CA SER A 102 -3.03 22.79 -22.62
C SER A 102 -3.20 21.40 -22.01
N THR A 103 -2.10 20.76 -21.55
CA THR A 103 -2.16 19.42 -20.95
C THR A 103 -3.07 19.39 -19.73
N ARG A 104 -4.05 18.49 -19.75
CA ARG A 104 -4.96 18.23 -18.63
C ARG A 104 -4.90 16.76 -18.30
N VAL A 105 -4.62 16.48 -17.02
CA VAL A 105 -4.68 15.15 -16.45
C VAL A 105 -5.58 15.22 -15.24
N PHE A 106 -6.61 14.40 -15.25
CA PHE A 106 -7.50 14.16 -14.13
C PHE A 106 -7.62 12.65 -13.93
N LEU A 107 -7.38 12.17 -12.72
CA LEU A 107 -7.58 10.79 -12.31
C LEU A 107 -8.32 10.79 -10.98
N ARG A 108 -9.43 10.07 -10.90
CA ARG A 108 -10.09 9.75 -9.64
C ARG A 108 -9.90 8.26 -9.38
N VAL A 109 -9.32 7.95 -8.23
CA VAL A 109 -8.89 6.60 -7.87
C VAL A 109 -9.56 6.20 -6.57
N LYS A 110 -10.07 4.98 -6.49
CA LYS A 110 -10.67 4.41 -5.28
C LYS A 110 -10.21 2.97 -5.12
N SER A 111 -9.72 2.61 -3.94
CA SER A 111 -9.20 1.26 -3.64
C SER A 111 -8.15 0.81 -4.67
N GLY A 112 -7.28 1.73 -5.07
CA GLY A 112 -6.24 1.53 -6.07
C GLY A 112 -6.70 1.50 -7.53
N ALA A 113 -8.00 1.44 -7.82
CA ALA A 113 -8.56 1.41 -9.17
C ALA A 113 -8.96 2.80 -9.70
N ILE A 114 -8.69 3.07 -10.97
CA ILE A 114 -9.10 4.31 -11.65
C ILE A 114 -10.60 4.21 -11.97
N ILE A 115 -11.40 5.05 -11.30
CA ILE A 115 -12.86 5.10 -11.48
C ILE A 115 -13.31 6.20 -12.44
N SER A 116 -12.47 7.21 -12.67
CA SER A 116 -12.69 8.26 -13.68
C SER A 116 -11.34 8.80 -14.12
N SER A 117 -11.19 9.07 -15.40
CA SER A 117 -9.98 9.67 -15.95
C SER A 117 -10.28 10.54 -17.16
N GLN A 118 -9.52 11.62 -17.29
CA GLN A 118 -9.52 12.52 -18.43
C GLN A 118 -8.07 12.94 -18.68
N ILE A 119 -7.49 12.50 -19.79
CA ILE A 119 -6.14 12.85 -20.19
C ILE A 119 -6.17 13.45 -21.58
N SER A 120 -5.72 14.69 -21.70
CA SER A 120 -5.59 15.39 -22.98
C SER A 120 -4.40 16.33 -22.97
N THR A 121 -3.94 16.65 -24.17
CA THR A 121 -2.82 17.55 -24.46
C THR A 121 -3.20 18.64 -25.45
N SER A 122 -4.28 18.43 -26.22
CA SER A 122 -4.72 19.38 -27.23
C SER A 122 -5.30 20.66 -26.62
N ALA A 123 -4.98 21.80 -27.25
CA ALA A 123 -5.64 23.07 -26.97
C ALA A 123 -7.01 23.18 -27.65
N ASN A 124 -7.31 22.34 -28.64
CA ASN A 124 -8.62 22.28 -29.28
C ASN A 124 -9.58 21.47 -28.39
N PRO A 125 -10.70 22.06 -27.92
CA PRO A 125 -11.66 21.37 -27.06
C PRO A 125 -12.18 20.05 -27.63
N GLU A 126 -12.51 19.99 -28.94
CA GLU A 126 -13.07 18.79 -29.55
C GLU A 126 -12.06 17.63 -29.54
N GLN A 127 -10.78 17.93 -29.84
CA GLN A 127 -9.71 16.95 -29.78
C GLN A 127 -9.40 16.54 -28.34
N ALA A 128 -9.43 17.49 -27.40
CA ALA A 128 -9.20 17.23 -25.99
C ALA A 128 -10.28 16.31 -25.39
N ASP A 129 -11.53 16.47 -25.81
CA ASP A 129 -12.65 15.62 -25.40
C ASP A 129 -12.47 14.20 -25.96
N VAL A 130 -12.12 14.05 -27.24
CA VAL A 130 -11.84 12.75 -27.86
C VAL A 130 -10.64 12.06 -27.18
N GLN A 131 -9.57 12.80 -26.88
CA GLN A 131 -8.42 12.28 -26.15
C GLN A 131 -8.82 11.77 -24.76
N SER A 132 -9.61 12.56 -24.04
CA SER A 132 -10.07 12.25 -22.70
C SER A 132 -11.00 11.03 -22.68
N GLU A 133 -11.89 10.90 -23.66
CA GLU A 133 -12.77 9.75 -23.78
C GLU A 133 -12.00 8.46 -24.07
N ARG A 134 -11.10 8.48 -25.06
CA ARG A 134 -10.30 7.30 -25.44
C ARG A 134 -9.38 6.84 -24.31
N THR A 135 -8.68 7.79 -23.67
CA THR A 135 -7.86 7.50 -22.50
C THR A 135 -8.70 7.03 -21.32
N GLY A 136 -9.89 7.60 -21.14
CA GLY A 136 -10.88 7.19 -20.14
C GLY A 136 -11.28 5.72 -20.27
N GLN A 137 -11.58 5.27 -21.49
CA GLN A 137 -11.98 3.90 -21.77
C GLN A 137 -10.87 2.90 -21.48
N ILE A 138 -9.62 3.18 -21.88
CA ILE A 138 -8.52 2.24 -21.66
C ILE A 138 -8.12 2.16 -20.18
N LEU A 139 -8.26 3.24 -19.42
CA LEU A 139 -7.85 3.33 -18.01
C LEU A 139 -8.94 2.87 -17.03
N ALA A 140 -10.20 2.76 -17.47
CA ALA A 140 -11.32 2.38 -16.62
C ALA A 140 -11.06 1.07 -15.86
N ASN A 141 -11.22 1.11 -14.54
CA ASN A 141 -11.03 0.00 -13.60
C ASN A 141 -9.62 -0.62 -13.56
N ARG A 142 -8.62 -0.01 -14.21
CA ARG A 142 -7.22 -0.43 -14.05
C ARG A 142 -6.72 -0.04 -12.66
N LYS A 143 -5.95 -0.93 -12.03
CA LYS A 143 -5.23 -0.62 -10.79
C LYS A 143 -4.05 0.31 -11.13
N LEU A 144 -4.03 1.51 -10.56
CA LEU A 144 -3.04 2.54 -10.87
C LEU A 144 -1.60 2.05 -10.67
N HIS A 145 -1.37 1.31 -9.58
CA HIS A 145 -0.05 0.79 -9.23
C HIS A 145 0.44 -0.37 -10.13
N GLU A 146 -0.45 -0.95 -10.94
CA GLU A 146 -0.10 -1.98 -11.93
C GLU A 146 0.31 -1.38 -13.28
N ILE A 147 0.13 -0.05 -13.47
CA ILE A 147 0.52 0.64 -14.70
C ILE A 147 2.02 0.94 -14.67
N SER A 148 2.81 -0.01 -15.15
CA SER A 148 4.26 0.15 -15.34
C SER A 148 4.62 0.79 -16.68
N ASP A 149 3.84 0.51 -17.73
CA ASP A 149 4.06 1.04 -19.07
C ASP A 149 2.97 2.03 -19.47
N TRP A 150 3.14 3.29 -19.06
CA TRP A 150 2.26 4.38 -19.48
C TRP A 150 2.30 4.63 -20.99
N SER A 151 3.44 4.39 -21.65
CA SER A 151 3.58 4.65 -23.09
C SER A 151 2.73 3.67 -23.89
N GLY A 152 2.82 2.37 -23.60
CA GLY A 152 2.00 1.34 -24.23
C GLY A 152 0.50 1.51 -23.96
N VAL A 153 0.12 1.91 -22.74
CA VAL A 153 -1.29 2.18 -22.39
C VAL A 153 -1.85 3.37 -23.17
N LEU A 154 -1.13 4.48 -23.23
CA LEU A 154 -1.56 5.67 -23.97
C LEU A 154 -1.53 5.44 -25.48
N ALA A 155 -0.53 4.74 -26.02
CA ALA A 155 -0.51 4.33 -27.42
C ALA A 155 -1.69 3.43 -27.78
N GLY A 156 -2.01 2.46 -26.92
CA GLY A 156 -3.15 1.54 -27.10
C GLY A 156 -4.51 2.23 -27.06
N SER A 157 -4.62 3.43 -26.49
CA SER A 157 -5.86 4.23 -26.51
C SER A 157 -6.18 4.81 -27.90
N GLY A 158 -5.17 4.99 -28.75
CA GLY A 158 -5.30 5.73 -30.00
C GLY A 158 -5.75 7.18 -29.82
N ALA A 159 -5.57 7.76 -28.61
CA ALA A 159 -5.98 9.12 -28.29
C ALA A 159 -5.07 10.19 -28.93
N PHE A 160 -3.79 9.89 -29.07
CA PHE A 160 -2.77 10.86 -29.46
C PHE A 160 -2.30 10.62 -30.90
N ASP A 161 -2.03 11.70 -31.62
CA ASP A 161 -1.71 11.65 -33.05
C ASP A 161 -0.22 11.42 -33.31
N SER A 162 0.64 11.65 -32.31
CA SER A 162 2.09 11.52 -32.47
C SER A 162 2.75 10.70 -31.37
N GLN A 163 3.78 9.94 -31.75
CA GLN A 163 4.59 9.14 -30.82
C GLN A 163 5.33 10.03 -29.80
N ASP A 164 5.77 11.22 -30.23
CA ASP A 164 6.48 12.18 -29.36
C ASP A 164 5.57 12.70 -28.25
N GLU A 165 4.30 12.98 -28.56
CA GLU A 165 3.30 13.39 -27.58
C GLU A 165 3.02 12.29 -26.56
N ILE A 166 2.84 11.05 -27.03
CA ILE A 166 2.69 9.87 -26.17
C ILE A 166 3.90 9.74 -25.25
N GLN A 167 5.11 9.87 -25.78
CA GLN A 167 6.34 9.74 -25.01
C GLN A 167 6.48 10.83 -23.95
N ASN A 168 6.16 12.08 -24.29
CA ASN A 168 6.26 13.21 -23.35
C ASN A 168 5.27 13.08 -22.20
N VAL A 169 4.00 12.75 -22.49
CA VAL A 169 2.96 12.60 -21.47
C VAL A 169 3.21 11.36 -20.62
N SER A 170 3.55 10.22 -21.23
CA SER A 170 3.81 8.97 -20.50
C SER A 170 5.03 9.09 -19.59
N SER A 171 6.12 9.72 -20.04
CA SER A 171 7.32 9.94 -19.22
C SER A 171 7.00 10.84 -18.03
N TRP A 172 6.19 11.88 -18.23
CA TRP A 172 5.76 12.75 -17.15
C TRP A 172 4.85 12.01 -16.16
N LEU A 173 3.86 11.24 -16.62
CA LEU A 173 3.00 10.42 -15.76
C LEU A 173 3.81 9.40 -14.97
N ALA A 174 4.75 8.70 -15.60
CA ALA A 174 5.64 7.77 -14.93
C ALA A 174 6.48 8.47 -13.85
N SER A 175 6.93 9.70 -14.09
CA SER A 175 7.68 10.47 -13.07
C SER A 175 6.85 10.88 -11.83
N LYS A 176 5.50 10.87 -11.94
CA LYS A 176 4.59 11.30 -10.86
C LYS A 176 3.87 10.14 -10.18
N LEU A 177 3.49 9.13 -10.96
CA LEU A 177 2.62 8.04 -10.56
C LEU A 177 3.25 6.66 -10.83
N GLY A 178 4.37 6.62 -11.55
CA GLY A 178 5.15 5.41 -11.77
C GLY A 178 5.96 5.01 -10.54
N ARG A 179 6.53 3.81 -10.62
CA ARG A 179 7.35 3.20 -9.56
C ARG A 179 8.81 3.59 -9.68
#